data_AF-A0A1Y3TSA8-F1
#
_entry.id   AF-A0A1Y3TSA8-F1
#
_cell.length_a   1.000
_cell.length_b   1.000
_cell.length_c   1.000
_cell.angle_alpha   90.00
_cell.angle_beta   90.00
_cell.angle_gamma   90.00
#
_symmetry.space_group_name_H-M   'P 1'
#
loop_
_entity.id
_entity.type
_entity.pdbx_description
1 polymer ?
#
loop_
_entity_poly.entity_id
_entity_poly.type
_entity_poly.pdbx_seq_one_letter_code
_entity_poly.pdbx_strand_id
1 'polypeptide(L)'
;MKKSNKQLEMLLKIQKAFESLKETMTYYENISIDDLILELSKHGIILSEQEILDKYQEYYNSKDVDDYFYERDLELWDRLENKKGFLSSDALTWLIRKIIEKNYDVETLCDPYFIMNRIDDLDNVPKKQYQEKVLGIIESLVEYAKKRNVHNIEGMLEMYDVNVILKDEIRRCHQRDAHFKKVLQSYYDTFEDADHSIYKIK
;
A
#
# COMPACT_ATOMS: atom_id res chain seq x y z
N MET A 1 11.36 -34.64 31.69
CA MET A 1 11.39 -33.98 30.37
C MET A 1 9.98 -34.02 29.76
N LYS A 2 9.26 -32.89 29.69
CA LYS A 2 7.89 -32.77 29.11
C LYS A 2 7.74 -31.55 28.18
N LYS A 3 8.87 -31.01 27.69
CA LYS A 3 8.92 -29.81 26.82
C LYS A 3 8.85 -30.11 25.30
N SER A 4 8.99 -31.36 24.86
CA SER A 4 9.16 -31.70 23.44
C SER A 4 7.88 -31.65 22.59
N ASN A 5 6.71 -32.03 23.12
CA ASN A 5 5.49 -32.11 22.31
C ASN A 5 4.91 -30.73 21.94
N LYS A 6 4.90 -29.76 22.87
CA LYS A 6 4.42 -28.40 22.57
C LYS A 6 5.32 -27.67 21.57
N GLN A 7 6.64 -27.89 21.65
CA GLN A 7 7.59 -27.31 20.70
C GLN A 7 7.42 -27.91 19.30
N LEU A 8 7.21 -29.23 19.22
CA LEU A 8 6.93 -29.90 17.95
C LEU A 8 5.60 -29.46 17.34
N GLU A 9 4.53 -29.35 18.13
CA GLU A 9 3.23 -28.83 17.69
C GLU A 9 3.34 -27.39 17.17
N MET A 10 4.12 -26.54 17.84
CA MET A 10 4.36 -25.17 17.41
C MET A 10 5.13 -25.14 16.07
N LEU A 11 6.17 -25.94 15.93
CA LEU A 11 6.94 -26.04 14.67
C LEU A 11 6.07 -26.54 13.51
N LEU A 12 5.20 -27.53 13.75
CA LEU A 12 4.26 -28.02 12.73
C LEU A 12 3.24 -26.96 12.33
N LYS A 13 2.77 -26.13 13.28
CA LYS A 13 1.88 -25.00 12.97
C LYS A 13 2.59 -23.94 12.13
N ILE A 14 3.83 -23.61 12.47
CA ILE A 14 4.65 -22.64 11.71
C ILE A 14 4.90 -23.16 10.30
N GLN A 15 5.28 -24.44 10.15
CA GLN A 15 5.50 -25.04 8.83
C GLN A 15 4.24 -24.97 7.96
N LYS A 16 3.08 -25.34 8.50
CA LYS A 16 1.80 -25.24 7.76
C LYS A 16 1.46 -23.81 7.36
N ALA A 17 1.76 -22.83 8.21
CA ALA A 17 1.55 -21.43 7.87
C ALA A 17 2.45 -20.98 6.71
N PHE A 18 3.72 -21.40 6.69
CA PHE A 18 4.61 -21.11 5.56
C PHE A 18 4.18 -21.80 4.27
N GLU A 19 3.71 -23.05 4.34
CA GLU A 19 3.17 -23.77 3.19
C GLU A 19 1.94 -23.05 2.62
N SER A 20 0.99 -22.66 3.48
CA SER A 20 -0.20 -21.89 3.09
C SER A 20 0.15 -20.52 2.49
N LEU A 21 1.12 -19.82 3.07
CA LEU A 21 1.60 -18.54 2.54
C LEU A 21 2.20 -18.71 1.14
N LYS A 22 3.05 -19.73 0.96
CA LYS A 22 3.68 -20.02 -0.33
C LYS A 22 2.65 -20.36 -1.40
N GLU A 23 1.67 -21.20 -1.07
CA GLU A 23 0.56 -21.53 -1.97
C GLU A 23 -0.22 -20.28 -2.40
N THR A 24 -0.52 -19.40 -1.44
CA THR A 24 -1.23 -18.13 -1.68
C THR A 24 -0.43 -17.21 -2.60
N MET A 25 0.87 -17.02 -2.32
CA MET A 25 1.76 -16.22 -3.17
C MET A 25 1.84 -16.78 -4.59
N THR A 26 2.00 -18.10 -4.72
CA THR A 26 2.07 -18.76 -6.02
C THR A 26 0.75 -18.59 -6.79
N TYR A 27 -0.39 -18.65 -6.10
CA TYR A 27 -1.69 -18.43 -6.73
C TYR A 27 -1.81 -17.01 -7.30
N TYR A 28 -1.50 -15.98 -6.49
CA TYR A 28 -1.58 -14.58 -6.93
C TYR A 28 -0.56 -14.20 -8.01
N GLU A 29 0.61 -14.86 -8.06
CA GLU A 29 1.57 -14.66 -9.15
C GLU A 29 1.07 -15.18 -10.52
N ASN A 30 0.14 -16.14 -10.52
CA ASN A 30 -0.27 -16.86 -11.72
C ASN A 30 -1.70 -16.60 -12.16
N ILE A 31 -2.51 -15.93 -11.35
CA ILE A 31 -3.91 -15.62 -11.69
C ILE A 31 -4.04 -14.27 -12.39
N SER A 32 -4.93 -14.18 -13.39
CA SER A 32 -5.30 -12.92 -14.02
C SER A 32 -6.43 -12.20 -13.24
N ILE A 33 -6.59 -10.90 -13.46
CA ILE A 33 -7.72 -10.13 -12.88
C ILE A 33 -9.06 -10.77 -13.26
N ASP A 34 -9.24 -11.11 -14.54
CA ASP A 34 -10.50 -11.68 -15.05
C ASP A 34 -10.78 -13.06 -14.46
N ASP A 35 -9.75 -13.91 -14.34
CA ASP A 35 -9.88 -15.25 -13.76
C ASP A 35 -10.23 -15.19 -12.27
N LEU A 36 -9.64 -14.25 -11.52
CA LEU A 36 -9.95 -14.07 -10.10
C LEU A 36 -11.37 -13.56 -9.90
N ILE A 37 -11.82 -12.59 -10.69
CA ILE A 37 -13.22 -12.13 -10.68
C ILE A 37 -14.17 -13.29 -10.99
N LEU A 38 -13.86 -14.10 -12.00
CA LEU A 38 -14.66 -15.28 -12.36
C LEU A 38 -14.64 -16.36 -11.27
N GLU A 39 -13.53 -16.54 -10.55
CA GLU A 39 -13.47 -17.48 -9.43
C GLU A 39 -14.31 -17.00 -8.24
N LEU A 40 -14.19 -15.72 -7.87
CA LEU A 40 -14.99 -15.10 -6.81
C LEU A 40 -16.50 -15.16 -7.10
N SER A 41 -16.89 -14.97 -8.37
CA SER A 41 -18.30 -15.02 -8.76
C SER A 41 -18.93 -16.40 -8.57
N LYS A 42 -18.15 -17.50 -8.68
CA LYS A 42 -18.63 -18.86 -8.37
C LYS A 42 -18.97 -19.05 -6.89
N HIS A 43 -18.46 -18.16 -6.05
CA HIS A 43 -18.70 -18.13 -4.61
C HIS A 43 -19.72 -17.06 -4.20
N GLY A 44 -20.35 -16.38 -5.16
CA GLY A 44 -21.39 -15.38 -4.93
C GLY A 44 -20.85 -13.95 -4.73
N ILE A 45 -19.54 -13.75 -4.79
CA ILE A 45 -18.90 -12.43 -4.70
C ILE A 45 -18.80 -11.87 -6.11
N ILE A 46 -19.65 -10.91 -6.46
CA ILE A 46 -19.73 -10.33 -7.80
C ILE A 46 -18.99 -8.99 -7.80
N LEU A 47 -17.87 -8.93 -8.49
CA LEU A 47 -17.04 -7.73 -8.63
C LEU A 47 -16.99 -7.28 -10.08
N SER A 48 -16.91 -5.97 -10.28
CA SER A 48 -16.75 -5.32 -11.57
C SER A 48 -15.52 -4.43 -11.51
N GLU A 49 -14.65 -4.53 -12.52
CA GLU A 49 -13.49 -3.63 -12.64
C GLU A 49 -13.94 -2.16 -12.63
N GLN A 50 -15.02 -1.84 -13.35
CA GLN A 50 -15.54 -0.46 -13.39
C GLN A 50 -16.07 -0.01 -12.03
N GLU A 51 -16.77 -0.87 -11.28
CA GLU A 51 -17.29 -0.50 -9.94
C GLU A 51 -16.13 -0.22 -8.97
N ILE A 52 -15.05 -1.01 -9.04
CA ILE A 52 -13.82 -0.79 -8.26
C ILE A 52 -13.19 0.56 -8.62
N LEU A 53 -13.09 0.88 -9.91
CA LEU A 53 -12.53 2.15 -10.38
C LEU A 53 -13.40 3.35 -9.96
N ASP A 54 -14.72 3.22 -10.03
CA ASP A 54 -15.66 4.28 -9.61
C ASP A 54 -15.53 4.54 -8.10
N LYS A 55 -15.46 3.49 -7.29
CA LYS A 55 -15.24 3.60 -5.83
C LYS A 55 -13.86 4.17 -5.51
N TYR A 56 -12.84 3.80 -6.28
CA TYR A 56 -11.51 4.37 -6.12
C TYR A 56 -11.49 5.88 -6.42
N GLN A 57 -12.23 6.34 -7.43
CA GLN A 57 -12.36 7.78 -7.71
C GLN A 57 -13.13 8.53 -6.61
N GLU A 58 -14.08 7.87 -5.94
CA GLU A 58 -14.81 8.43 -4.81
C GLU A 58 -13.92 8.59 -3.57
N TYR A 59 -13.11 7.56 -3.25
CA TYR A 59 -12.35 7.53 -1.99
C TYR A 59 -10.90 8.02 -2.11
N TYR A 60 -10.29 7.93 -3.30
CA TYR A 60 -8.86 8.17 -3.54
C TYR A 60 -7.91 7.33 -2.65
N ASN A 61 -8.39 6.19 -2.16
CA ASN A 61 -7.68 5.31 -1.24
C ASN A 61 -8.12 3.86 -1.46
N SER A 62 -7.18 3.01 -1.87
CA SER A 62 -7.40 1.59 -2.12
C SER A 62 -7.85 0.82 -0.87
N LYS A 63 -7.43 1.23 0.33
CA LYS A 63 -7.89 0.64 1.60
C LYS A 63 -9.38 0.85 1.80
N ASP A 64 -9.88 2.07 1.57
CA ASP A 64 -11.30 2.36 1.75
C ASP A 64 -12.17 1.66 0.68
N VAL A 65 -11.61 1.41 -0.51
CA VAL A 65 -12.25 0.57 -1.52
C VAL A 65 -12.33 -0.87 -1.05
N ASP A 66 -11.23 -1.40 -0.49
CA ASP A 66 -11.17 -2.74 0.10
C ASP A 66 -12.21 -2.91 1.21
N ASP A 67 -12.22 -1.99 2.19
CA ASP A 67 -13.18 -1.95 3.29
C ASP A 67 -14.63 -1.93 2.77
N TYR A 68 -14.93 -1.10 1.76
CA TYR A 68 -16.25 -1.03 1.15
C TYR A 68 -16.72 -2.39 0.58
N PHE A 69 -15.88 -3.06 -0.22
CA PHE A 69 -16.25 -4.35 -0.84
C PHE A 69 -16.23 -5.51 0.16
N TYR A 70 -15.34 -5.44 1.16
CA TYR A 70 -15.31 -6.42 2.24
C TYR A 70 -16.59 -6.35 3.08
N GLU A 71 -16.98 -5.15 3.52
CA GLU A 71 -18.21 -4.94 4.30
C GLU A 71 -19.48 -5.30 3.53
N ARG A 72 -19.54 -4.98 2.22
CA ARG A 72 -20.68 -5.30 1.34
C ARG A 72 -20.98 -6.80 1.32
N ASP A 73 -19.94 -7.63 1.32
CA ASP A 73 -20.02 -9.08 1.13
C ASP A 73 -19.43 -9.87 2.34
N LEU A 74 -19.44 -9.29 3.54
CA LEU A 74 -18.73 -9.78 4.73
C LEU A 74 -18.96 -11.28 5.01
N GLU A 75 -20.22 -11.72 5.05
CA GLU A 75 -20.55 -13.13 5.31
C GLU A 75 -20.07 -14.09 4.21
N LEU A 76 -19.90 -13.60 2.98
CA LEU A 76 -19.36 -14.41 1.87
C LEU A 76 -17.85 -14.55 2.02
N TRP A 77 -17.15 -13.46 2.33
CA TRP A 77 -15.71 -13.46 2.58
C TRP A 77 -15.34 -14.37 3.75
N ASP A 78 -16.01 -14.24 4.90
CA ASP A 78 -15.75 -15.08 6.08
C ASP A 78 -15.95 -16.58 5.76
N ARG A 79 -16.98 -16.92 4.98
CA ARG A 79 -17.21 -18.30 4.57
C ARG A 79 -16.18 -18.79 3.56
N LEU A 80 -15.69 -17.91 2.70
CA LEU A 80 -14.72 -18.27 1.67
C LEU A 80 -13.35 -18.50 2.28
N GLU A 81 -12.88 -17.62 3.18
CA GLU A 81 -11.61 -17.77 3.88
C GLU A 81 -11.55 -19.08 4.68
N ASN A 82 -12.63 -19.42 5.40
CA ASN A 82 -12.73 -20.67 6.14
C ASN A 82 -12.69 -21.93 5.26
N LYS A 83 -13.06 -21.82 3.98
CA LYS A 83 -13.09 -22.95 3.02
C LYS A 83 -11.85 -23.01 2.13
N LYS A 84 -11.34 -21.86 1.74
CA LYS A 84 -10.26 -21.63 0.78
C LYS A 84 -9.46 -20.43 1.28
N GLY A 85 -8.50 -20.66 2.18
CA GLY A 85 -7.74 -19.57 2.81
C GLY A 85 -7.00 -18.64 1.84
N PHE A 86 -6.69 -19.08 0.62
CA PHE A 86 -6.09 -18.24 -0.42
C PHE A 86 -7.09 -17.34 -1.16
N LEU A 87 -8.39 -17.48 -0.93
CA LEU A 87 -9.45 -16.57 -1.39
C LEU A 87 -10.03 -15.82 -0.17
N SER A 88 -9.14 -15.09 0.51
CA SER A 88 -9.44 -14.27 1.69
C SER A 88 -9.61 -12.79 1.30
N SER A 89 -9.71 -11.92 2.31
CA SER A 89 -9.59 -10.45 2.11
C SER A 89 -8.30 -10.06 1.37
N ASP A 90 -7.20 -10.81 1.53
CA ASP A 90 -5.97 -10.55 0.77
C ASP A 90 -6.18 -10.65 -0.76
N ALA A 91 -7.11 -11.50 -1.21
CA ALA A 91 -7.44 -11.64 -2.63
C ALA A 91 -8.17 -10.39 -3.14
N LEU A 92 -9.06 -9.83 -2.33
CA LEU A 92 -9.75 -8.57 -2.63
C LEU A 92 -8.75 -7.41 -2.70
N THR A 93 -7.88 -7.31 -1.69
CA THR A 93 -6.84 -6.29 -1.64
C THR A 93 -5.91 -6.39 -2.85
N TRP A 94 -5.45 -7.59 -3.19
CA TRP A 94 -4.62 -7.83 -4.37
C TRP A 94 -5.34 -7.42 -5.66
N LEU A 95 -6.60 -7.82 -5.82
CA LEU A 95 -7.41 -7.53 -7.00
C LEU A 95 -7.59 -6.02 -7.20
N ILE A 96 -7.98 -5.30 -6.15
CA ILE A 96 -8.16 -3.85 -6.18
C ILE A 96 -6.87 -3.16 -6.58
N ARG A 97 -5.75 -3.53 -5.95
CA ARG A 97 -4.43 -2.95 -6.25
C ARG A 97 -4.05 -3.19 -7.71
N LYS A 98 -4.21 -4.41 -8.22
CA LYS A 98 -3.88 -4.76 -9.62
C LYS A 98 -4.75 -4.01 -10.63
N ILE A 99 -6.04 -3.83 -10.32
CA ILE A 99 -6.94 -3.02 -11.14
C ILE A 99 -6.50 -1.55 -11.15
N ILE A 100 -6.13 -0.99 -10.01
CA ILE A 100 -5.65 0.39 -9.93
C ILE A 100 -4.33 0.55 -10.68
N GLU A 101 -3.34 -0.34 -10.46
CA GLU A 101 -2.05 -0.35 -11.17
C GLU A 101 -2.21 -0.43 -12.70
N LYS A 102 -3.19 -1.20 -13.17
CA LYS A 102 -3.49 -1.35 -14.60
C LYS A 102 -4.07 -0.06 -15.22
N ASN A 103 -4.79 0.75 -14.44
CA ASN A 103 -5.60 1.86 -14.96
C ASN A 103 -5.07 3.25 -14.60
N TYR A 104 -4.10 3.36 -13.68
CA TYR A 104 -3.53 4.63 -13.22
C TYR A 104 -2.01 4.61 -13.25
N ASP A 105 -1.41 5.80 -13.40
CA ASP A 105 0.04 5.96 -13.26
C ASP A 105 0.45 5.96 -11.78
N VAL A 106 0.97 4.82 -11.32
CA VAL A 106 1.40 4.59 -9.93
C VAL A 106 2.45 5.60 -9.44
N GLU A 107 3.21 6.21 -10.35
CA GLU A 107 4.24 7.21 -10.03
C GLU A 107 3.64 8.55 -9.59
N THR A 108 2.35 8.78 -9.86
CA THR A 108 1.65 10.03 -9.53
C THR A 108 0.46 9.83 -8.59
N LEU A 109 0.14 8.57 -8.25
CA LEU A 109 -0.94 8.26 -7.32
C LEU A 109 -0.62 8.76 -5.90
N CYS A 110 -1.60 9.44 -5.31
CA CYS A 110 -1.55 9.89 -3.92
C CYS A 110 -2.04 8.83 -2.92
N ASP A 111 -2.27 7.59 -3.35
CA ASP A 111 -2.72 6.51 -2.48
C ASP A 111 -1.62 6.08 -1.48
N PRO A 112 -1.91 5.92 -0.18
CA PRO A 112 -0.94 5.47 0.81
C PRO A 112 -0.21 4.19 0.43
N TYR A 113 -0.90 3.20 -0.15
CA TYR A 113 -0.30 1.94 -0.55
C TYR A 113 0.76 2.13 -1.64
N PHE A 114 0.43 2.87 -2.71
CA PHE A 114 1.36 3.14 -3.80
C PHE A 114 2.48 4.10 -3.42
N ILE A 115 2.26 4.98 -2.43
CA ILE A 115 3.32 5.79 -1.83
C ILE A 115 4.31 4.91 -1.07
N MET A 116 3.84 3.98 -0.22
CA MET A 116 4.71 3.07 0.53
C MET A 116 5.57 2.21 -0.40
N ASN A 117 4.98 1.62 -1.45
CA ASN A 117 5.75 0.85 -2.43
C ASN A 117 6.88 1.68 -3.07
N ARG A 118 6.60 2.94 -3.42
CA ARG A 118 7.63 3.83 -3.98
C ARG A 118 8.73 4.19 -2.98
N ILE A 119 8.40 4.30 -1.69
CA ILE A 119 9.39 4.48 -0.62
C ILE A 119 10.30 3.24 -0.54
N ASP A 120 9.73 2.03 -0.56
CA ASP A 120 10.50 0.78 -0.47
C ASP A 120 11.45 0.60 -1.67
N ASP A 121 11.04 1.10 -2.84
CA ASP A 121 11.85 1.02 -4.05
C ASP A 121 12.99 2.06 -4.11
N LEU A 122 13.03 3.06 -3.21
CA LEU A 122 14.03 4.14 -3.25
C LEU A 122 15.48 3.64 -3.16
N ASP A 123 15.72 2.54 -2.45
CA ASP A 123 17.06 1.97 -2.32
C ASP A 123 17.60 1.38 -3.63
N ASN A 124 16.72 1.08 -4.58
CA ASN A 124 17.08 0.61 -5.92
C ASN A 124 17.21 1.74 -6.94
N VAL A 125 16.88 2.98 -6.58
CA VAL A 125 16.84 4.11 -7.52
C VAL A 125 18.27 4.63 -7.82
N PRO A 126 18.64 4.79 -9.12
CA PRO A 126 19.90 5.40 -9.48
C PRO A 126 20.06 6.83 -8.93
N LYS A 127 21.25 7.16 -8.43
CA LYS A 127 21.57 8.48 -7.83
C LYS A 127 21.11 9.69 -8.66
N LYS A 128 21.09 9.58 -9.99
CA LYS A 128 20.68 10.68 -10.90
C LYS A 128 19.17 10.96 -10.89
N GLN A 129 18.34 9.96 -10.60
CA GLN A 129 16.87 10.04 -10.57
C GLN A 129 16.33 10.14 -9.15
N TYR A 130 17.18 9.88 -8.16
CA TYR A 130 16.78 9.76 -6.77
C TYR A 130 16.03 10.99 -6.23
N GLN A 131 16.51 12.21 -6.51
CA GLN A 131 15.80 13.43 -6.08
C GLN A 131 14.41 13.52 -6.70
N GLU A 132 14.26 13.24 -8.00
CA GLU A 132 12.97 13.27 -8.69
C GLU A 132 11.97 12.30 -8.05
N LYS A 133 12.43 11.08 -7.71
CA LYS A 133 11.61 10.07 -7.03
C LYS A 133 11.16 10.50 -5.63
N VAL A 134 12.09 11.04 -4.83
CA VAL A 134 11.76 11.56 -3.49
C VAL A 134 10.77 12.73 -3.59
N LEU A 135 10.96 13.64 -4.55
CA LEU A 135 10.03 14.76 -4.75
C LEU A 135 8.63 14.28 -5.17
N GLY A 136 8.52 13.31 -6.08
CA GLY A 136 7.24 12.74 -6.48
C GLY A 136 6.48 12.08 -5.33
N ILE A 137 7.19 11.41 -4.40
CA ILE A 137 6.62 10.87 -3.16
C ILE A 137 6.05 12.00 -2.28
N ILE A 138 6.83 13.06 -2.06
CA ILE A 138 6.41 14.20 -1.23
C ILE A 138 5.21 14.92 -1.85
N GLU A 139 5.20 15.13 -3.16
CA GLU A 139 4.05 15.71 -3.87
C GLU A 139 2.79 14.85 -3.73
N SER A 140 2.94 13.52 -3.81
CA SER A 140 1.84 12.57 -3.64
C SER A 140 1.27 12.60 -2.21
N LEU A 141 2.13 12.70 -1.20
CA LEU A 141 1.72 12.86 0.20
C LEU A 141 0.93 14.17 0.41
N VAL A 142 1.44 15.28 -0.12
CA VAL A 142 0.76 16.58 -0.07
C VAL A 142 -0.60 16.54 -0.77
N GLU A 143 -0.68 15.89 -1.93
CA GLU A 143 -1.94 15.78 -2.67
C GLU A 143 -2.96 14.91 -1.93
N TYR A 144 -2.52 13.80 -1.33
CA TYR A 144 -3.39 12.97 -0.48
C TYR A 144 -3.96 13.77 0.68
N ALA A 145 -3.09 14.49 1.38
CA ALA A 145 -3.45 15.34 2.52
C ALA A 145 -4.50 16.39 2.14
N LYS A 146 -4.35 17.04 0.98
CA LYS A 146 -5.35 17.99 0.47
C LYS A 146 -6.69 17.31 0.16
N LYS A 147 -6.68 16.17 -0.55
CA LYS A 147 -7.90 15.44 -0.90
C LYS A 147 -8.65 14.92 0.31
N ARG A 148 -7.92 14.52 1.35
CA ARG A 148 -8.47 13.90 2.58
C ARG A 148 -8.62 14.88 3.74
N ASN A 149 -8.22 16.13 3.55
CA ASN A 149 -8.17 17.15 4.59
C ASN A 149 -7.44 16.64 5.86
N VAL A 150 -6.26 16.05 5.64
CA VAL A 150 -5.36 15.55 6.69
C VAL A 150 -4.19 16.51 6.81
N HIS A 151 -3.85 16.89 8.04
CA HIS A 151 -2.78 17.87 8.31
C HIS A 151 -1.65 17.31 9.16
N ASN A 152 -1.72 16.04 9.55
CA ASN A 152 -0.65 15.32 10.23
C ASN A 152 -0.10 14.26 9.30
N ILE A 153 1.21 14.24 9.11
CA ILE A 153 1.89 13.21 8.33
C ILE A 153 1.94 11.89 9.10
N GLU A 154 2.05 11.96 10.43
CA GLU A 154 2.08 10.78 11.27
C GLU A 154 0.75 10.02 11.22
N GLY A 155 0.84 8.72 10.94
CA GLY A 155 -0.32 7.85 10.74
C GLY A 155 -0.92 7.86 9.34
N MET A 156 -0.42 8.69 8.40
CA MET A 156 -0.84 8.60 7.00
C MET A 156 -0.41 7.29 6.33
N LEU A 157 0.77 6.78 6.69
CA LEU A 157 1.29 5.51 6.24
C LEU A 157 1.44 4.60 7.47
N GLU A 158 0.40 3.79 7.75
CA GLU A 158 0.17 3.09 9.04
C GLU A 158 1.39 2.37 9.67
N MET A 159 2.36 1.93 8.86
CA MET A 159 3.53 1.20 9.34
C MET A 159 4.80 2.05 9.44
N TYR A 160 4.80 3.28 8.94
CA TYR A 160 6.02 4.07 8.66
C TYR A 160 6.08 5.29 9.57
N ASP A 161 7.26 5.53 10.14
CA ASP A 161 7.63 6.84 10.69
C ASP A 161 8.02 7.73 9.51
N VAL A 162 7.02 8.41 8.95
CA VAL A 162 7.16 9.15 7.69
C VAL A 162 8.13 10.31 7.86
N ASN A 163 8.12 10.97 9.03
CA ASN A 163 9.08 12.05 9.31
C ASN A 163 10.53 11.55 9.33
N VAL A 164 10.81 10.41 9.96
CA VAL A 164 12.16 9.83 9.99
C VAL A 164 12.60 9.43 8.57
N ILE A 165 11.74 8.74 7.83
CA ILE A 165 12.05 8.29 6.46
C ILE A 165 12.32 9.50 5.57
N LEU A 166 11.38 10.44 5.47
CA LEU A 166 11.54 11.60 4.59
C LEU A 166 12.76 12.43 4.95
N LYS A 167 13.10 12.56 6.23
CA LYS A 167 14.32 13.26 6.65
C LYS A 167 15.58 12.62 6.07
N ASP A 168 15.68 11.31 6.10
CA ASP A 168 16.84 10.58 5.58
C ASP A 168 16.85 10.54 4.05
N GLU A 169 15.70 10.43 3.41
CA GLU A 169 15.62 10.45 1.95
C GLU A 169 15.87 11.86 1.36
N ILE A 170 15.39 12.92 2.03
CA ILE A 170 15.68 14.31 1.66
C ILE A 170 17.17 14.64 1.85
N ARG A 171 17.84 14.07 2.85
CA ARG A 171 19.30 14.22 3.04
C ARG A 171 20.11 13.73 1.84
N ARG A 172 19.65 12.64 1.22
CA ARG A 172 20.29 12.00 0.06
C ARG A 172 20.07 12.81 -1.23
N CYS A 173 19.16 13.79 -1.24
CA CYS A 173 18.95 14.71 -2.36
C CYS A 173 20.03 15.82 -2.42
N HIS A 174 20.81 15.84 -3.51
CA HIS A 174 21.97 16.74 -3.64
C HIS A 174 21.77 17.98 -4.53
N GLN A 175 20.86 17.94 -5.51
CA GLN A 175 20.73 19.05 -6.48
C GLN A 175 19.99 20.25 -5.87
N ARG A 176 18.95 19.99 -5.06
CA ARG A 176 18.20 20.97 -4.23
C ARG A 176 17.87 22.27 -4.97
N ASP A 177 17.41 22.12 -6.21
CA ASP A 177 17.04 23.20 -7.12
C ASP A 177 15.77 23.96 -6.68
N ALA A 178 15.27 24.84 -7.55
CA ALA A 178 14.07 25.61 -7.28
C ALA A 178 12.81 24.75 -7.12
N HIS A 179 12.71 23.64 -7.86
CA HIS A 179 11.59 22.72 -7.77
C HIS A 179 11.61 21.98 -6.44
N PHE A 180 12.76 21.46 -6.02
CA PHE A 180 12.96 20.86 -4.70
C PHE A 180 12.51 21.79 -3.57
N LYS A 181 12.95 23.06 -3.60
CA LYS A 181 12.57 24.05 -2.58
C LYS A 181 11.07 24.30 -2.54
N LYS A 182 10.42 24.34 -3.71
CA LYS A 182 8.97 24.54 -3.83
C LYS A 182 8.19 23.35 -3.25
N VAL A 183 8.60 22.13 -3.57
CA VAL A 183 7.96 20.91 -3.07
C VAL A 183 8.11 20.81 -1.55
N LEU A 184 9.30 21.06 -1.01
CA LEU A 184 9.51 21.07 0.43
C LEU A 184 8.69 22.14 1.13
N GLN A 185 8.63 23.37 0.58
CA GLN A 185 7.77 24.40 1.15
C GLN A 185 6.31 23.94 1.20
N SER A 186 5.80 23.35 0.12
CA SER A 186 4.43 22.81 0.07
C SER A 186 4.21 21.71 1.11
N TYR A 187 5.21 20.87 1.38
CA TYR A 187 5.15 19.86 2.43
C TYR A 187 4.99 20.48 3.82
N TYR A 188 5.85 21.43 4.19
CA TYR A 188 5.75 22.09 5.50
C TYR A 188 4.49 22.95 5.67
N ASP A 189 4.00 23.55 4.58
CA ASP A 189 2.75 24.32 4.61
C ASP A 189 1.53 23.40 4.78
N THR A 190 1.64 22.11 4.43
CA THR A 190 0.53 21.15 4.48
C THR A 190 0.48 20.40 5.80
N PHE A 191 1.64 20.05 6.38
CA PHE A 191 1.74 19.19 7.55
C PHE A 191 2.22 19.93 8.79
N GLU A 192 1.37 19.98 9.81
CA GLU A 192 1.62 20.69 11.07
C GLU A 192 2.74 20.04 11.91
N ASP A 193 2.89 18.72 11.78
CA ASP A 193 3.84 17.87 12.50
C ASP A 193 5.11 17.55 11.69
N ALA A 194 5.31 18.17 10.53
CA ALA A 194 6.49 17.96 9.70
C ALA A 194 7.80 18.33 10.44
N ASP A 195 8.83 17.49 10.36
CA ASP A 195 10.15 17.79 10.94
C ASP A 195 10.88 18.90 10.16
N HIS A 196 10.78 20.14 10.65
CA HIS A 196 11.44 21.30 10.05
C HIS A 196 12.98 21.28 10.18
N SER A 197 13.57 20.35 10.97
CA SER A 197 15.02 20.21 11.06
C SER A 197 15.68 19.76 9.75
N ILE A 198 14.89 19.23 8.82
CA ILE A 198 15.29 18.84 7.46
C ILE A 198 15.91 20.01 6.68
N TYR A 199 15.49 21.27 6.90
CA TYR A 199 16.09 22.46 6.29
C TYR A 199 17.49 22.82 6.81
N LYS A 200 17.85 22.35 8.00
CA LYS A 200 19.12 22.74 8.66
C LYS A 200 20.33 21.96 8.14
N ILE A 201 20.12 21.10 7.16
CA ILE A 201 21.15 20.21 6.62
C ILE A 201 21.93 20.99 5.58
N LYS A 202 22.99 21.65 6.07
CA LYS A 202 23.97 22.41 5.29
C LYS A 202 24.63 21.56 4.21
#